data_AF-A0A8G2F959-F1
#
_entry.id   AF-A0A8G2F959-F1
#
_cell.length_a   1.000
_cell.length_b   1.000
_cell.length_c   1.000
_cell.angle_alpha   90.00
_cell.angle_beta   90.00
_cell.angle_gamma   90.00
#
_symmetry.space_group_name_H-M   'P 1'
#
loop_
_entity.id
_entity.type
_entity.pdbx_description
1 polymer ?
#
loop_
_entity_poly.entity_id
_entity_poly.type
_entity_poly.pdbx_seq_one_letter_code
_entity_poly.pdbx_strand_id
1 'polypeptide(L)'
;MQIPPYVIGIVAVCVTVIIFCMLFRRPLSNLLERTTKCSFANDKTSFELHTKDSSDQESIAQAEVANVSGEPHEDVSKAGEGDVNIGLFEAIDKLHKGNVLEGKDIFQKHLMTISDEAEIIKTQSIFFCSLYTKGGEIEALRKLKSLASSTNDEDVLFVVLQNLSTCYLSVSQEEASLELWEKYRNSVLSKFLYAESTLEYVNVLIKIKRVEEAKEELVALLDPSLFEKQVGRVYLLLSDVEVELGNEMQALFCADCASDYLSEDESALFNAAYLASKGKKYSLAMPNYIKVLSLNATHDVSLNNLGVLASDMGFPIMSVDYYNKSSNLGYSLAIANKGRLLLTAGFVEEATELIEPASKLDSPHLNVYEVLKMIKDRPADEEKKWKDTLLLFKSKQSHIRTYTTHYYNASSPQIEGKWFLENDVAVVIKQENNIFKAVWEEGKTDQCSLTFTFTNSSCAGTFKKEPISSPSWVSGSTTEFLGYLANNSLILFSEKDSENEEFVLTRSGHGNA
;
A
#
# COMPACT_ATOMS: atom_id res chain seq x y z
N MET A 1 15.74 -39.29 -27.54
CA MET A 1 17.21 -39.19 -27.46
C MET A 1 17.55 -38.98 -25.99
N GLN A 2 18.14 -39.96 -25.31
CA GLN A 2 18.48 -39.83 -23.88
C GLN A 2 19.72 -38.95 -23.73
N ILE A 3 19.62 -37.89 -22.92
CA ILE A 3 20.74 -36.99 -22.63
C ILE A 3 21.75 -37.77 -21.78
N PRO A 4 23.04 -37.84 -22.17
CA PRO A 4 24.03 -38.57 -21.41
C PRO A 4 24.21 -37.99 -19.99
N PRO A 5 24.38 -38.81 -18.94
CA PRO A 5 24.45 -38.35 -17.54
C PRO A 5 25.53 -37.30 -17.27
N TYR A 6 26.65 -37.33 -18.01
CA TYR A 6 27.72 -36.35 -17.88
C TYR A 6 27.31 -34.96 -18.35
N VAL A 7 26.38 -34.85 -19.32
CA VAL A 7 25.85 -33.57 -19.80
C VAL A 7 24.99 -32.91 -18.73
N ILE A 8 24.20 -33.70 -17.98
CA ILE A 8 23.39 -33.22 -16.86
C ILE A 8 24.31 -32.69 -15.74
N GLY A 9 25.40 -33.40 -15.43
CA GLY A 9 26.39 -32.97 -14.44
C GLY A 9 27.06 -31.64 -14.81
N ILE A 10 27.45 -31.46 -16.08
CA ILE A 10 28.07 -30.21 -16.56
C ILE A 10 27.08 -29.05 -16.47
N VAL A 11 25.83 -29.25 -16.90
CA VAL A 11 24.79 -28.21 -16.83
C VAL A 11 24.53 -27.80 -15.37
N ALA A 12 24.46 -28.75 -14.44
CA ALA A 12 24.29 -28.44 -13.02
C ALA A 12 25.43 -27.59 -12.47
N VAL A 13 26.70 -27.94 -12.76
CA VAL A 13 27.86 -27.16 -12.33
C VAL A 13 27.85 -25.75 -12.94
N CYS A 14 27.54 -25.62 -14.23
CA CYS A 14 27.44 -24.31 -14.89
C CYS A 14 26.35 -23.44 -14.26
N VAL A 15 25.18 -24.01 -13.96
CA VAL A 15 24.09 -23.28 -13.29
C VAL A 15 24.49 -22.85 -11.89
N THR A 16 25.16 -23.70 -11.11
CA THR A 16 25.65 -23.33 -9.76
C THR A 16 26.70 -22.22 -9.82
N VAL A 17 27.64 -22.27 -10.78
CA VAL A 17 28.64 -21.20 -10.98
C VAL A 17 27.98 -19.88 -11.39
N ILE A 18 26.97 -19.93 -12.28
CA ILE A 18 26.23 -18.73 -12.69
C ILE A 18 25.47 -18.13 -11.51
N ILE A 19 24.77 -18.95 -10.72
CA ILE A 19 24.07 -18.50 -9.51
C ILE A 19 25.07 -17.90 -8.51
N PHE A 20 26.23 -18.54 -8.31
CA PHE A 20 27.28 -18.01 -7.45
C PHE A 20 27.80 -16.66 -7.95
N CYS A 21 28.08 -16.51 -9.25
CA CYS A 21 28.48 -15.24 -9.85
C CYS A 21 27.38 -14.17 -9.77
N MET A 22 26.10 -14.53 -9.78
CA MET A 22 24.98 -13.61 -9.60
C MET A 22 24.83 -13.15 -8.14
N LEU A 23 24.87 -14.10 -7.19
CA LEU A 23 24.74 -13.82 -5.76
C LEU A 23 25.94 -13.04 -5.21
N PHE A 24 27.14 -13.34 -5.69
CA PHE A 24 28.39 -12.71 -5.25
C PHE A 24 28.92 -11.70 -6.28
N ARG A 25 28.08 -11.19 -7.19
CA ARG A 25 28.47 -10.29 -8.28
C ARG A 25 29.26 -9.07 -7.80
N ARG A 26 28.81 -8.42 -6.73
CA ARG A 26 29.46 -7.22 -6.16
C ARG A 26 30.79 -7.56 -5.45
N PRO A 27 30.86 -8.56 -4.55
CA PRO A 27 32.13 -9.03 -3.99
C PRO A 27 33.16 -9.44 -5.04
N LEU A 28 32.73 -10.14 -6.10
CA LEU A 28 33.62 -10.61 -7.17
C LEU A 28 34.16 -9.45 -8.02
N SER A 29 33.32 -8.45 -8.33
CA SER A 29 33.74 -7.22 -9.04
C SER A 29 34.81 -6.47 -8.24
N ASN A 30 34.56 -6.27 -6.94
CA ASN A 30 35.49 -5.57 -6.06
C ASN A 30 36.82 -6.34 -5.90
N LEU A 31 36.77 -7.68 -5.89
CA LEU A 31 37.98 -8.51 -5.86
C LEU A 31 38.79 -8.40 -7.16
N LEU A 32 38.10 -8.42 -8.31
CA LEU A 32 38.73 -8.28 -9.65
C LEU A 32 39.36 -6.90 -9.84
N GLU A 33 38.69 -5.83 -9.42
CA GLU A 33 39.20 -4.45 -9.52
C GLU A 33 40.45 -4.22 -8.67
N ARG A 34 40.60 -4.96 -7.56
CA ARG A 34 41.75 -4.88 -6.66
C ARG A 34 42.89 -5.82 -7.03
N THR A 35 42.66 -6.76 -7.94
CA THR A 35 43.64 -7.76 -8.35
C THR A 35 44.63 -7.15 -9.33
N THR A 36 45.90 -7.12 -8.95
CA THR A 36 46.96 -6.54 -9.79
C THR A 36 47.77 -7.59 -10.55
N LYS A 37 47.76 -8.85 -10.09
CA LYS A 37 48.45 -9.97 -10.74
C LYS A 37 47.78 -11.30 -10.38
N CYS A 38 47.65 -12.18 -11.36
CA CYS A 38 47.16 -13.55 -11.22
C CYS A 38 48.21 -14.50 -11.82
N SER A 39 48.62 -15.54 -11.08
CA SER A 39 49.55 -16.56 -11.59
C SER A 39 49.08 -17.97 -11.28
N PHE A 40 49.25 -18.85 -12.27
CA PHE A 40 48.88 -20.26 -12.18
C PHE A 40 50.14 -21.12 -12.38
N ALA A 41 50.47 -21.97 -11.40
CA ALA A 41 51.57 -22.92 -11.50
C ALA A 41 51.02 -24.32 -11.84
N ASN A 42 51.47 -24.90 -12.96
CA ASN A 42 50.90 -26.15 -13.50
C ASN A 42 51.19 -27.40 -12.66
N ASP A 43 52.08 -27.35 -11.66
CA ASP A 43 52.58 -28.57 -11.01
C ASP A 43 52.23 -28.70 -9.52
N LYS A 44 51.27 -27.92 -9.01
CA LYS A 44 50.55 -28.13 -7.74
C LYS A 44 49.46 -27.06 -7.64
N THR A 45 48.20 -27.48 -7.45
CA THR A 45 47.02 -26.61 -7.24
C THR A 45 47.28 -25.53 -6.19
N SER A 46 47.78 -24.40 -6.63
CA SER A 46 48.02 -23.21 -5.84
C SER A 46 47.62 -22.03 -6.71
N PHE A 47 46.71 -21.22 -6.18
CA PHE A 47 46.17 -20.04 -6.83
C PHE A 47 46.53 -18.87 -5.92
N GLU A 48 47.40 -17.98 -6.40
CA GLU A 48 47.83 -16.79 -5.66
C GLU A 48 47.24 -15.54 -6.31
N LEU A 49 46.56 -14.73 -5.49
CA LEU A 49 45.91 -13.48 -5.88
C LEU A 49 46.57 -12.33 -5.12
N HIS A 50 47.23 -11.41 -5.82
CA HIS A 50 47.81 -10.22 -5.21
C HIS A 50 46.85 -9.02 -5.30
N THR A 51 46.42 -8.52 -4.14
CA THR A 51 45.59 -7.31 -4.01
C THR A 51 46.37 -6.15 -3.39
N LYS A 52 46.09 -4.91 -3.79
CA LYS A 52 46.64 -3.73 -3.10
C LYS A 52 46.01 -3.58 -1.70
N ASP A 53 46.86 -3.49 -0.68
CA ASP A 53 46.48 -3.05 0.67
C ASP A 53 46.69 -1.55 0.84
N SER A 54 45.75 -0.91 1.53
CA SER A 54 45.78 0.51 1.85
C SER A 54 46.52 0.75 3.16
N SER A 55 47.85 0.78 3.08
CA SER A 55 48.69 1.39 4.12
C SER A 55 49.98 1.87 3.48
N ASP A 56 50.06 3.18 3.19
CA ASP A 56 51.29 3.97 3.24
C ASP A 56 50.94 5.45 3.32
N GLN A 57 51.56 6.12 4.28
CA GLN A 57 51.33 7.49 4.76
C GLN A 57 51.91 8.58 3.83
N GLU A 58 51.31 9.78 4.00
CA GLU A 58 51.93 11.11 4.01
C GLU A 58 52.63 11.67 2.75
N SER A 59 52.13 12.82 2.28
CA SER A 59 52.78 14.10 2.62
C SER A 59 51.95 15.28 2.13
N ILE A 60 51.74 16.22 3.05
CA ILE A 60 51.14 17.53 2.83
C ILE A 60 52.18 18.41 2.13
N ALA A 61 51.81 19.04 1.02
CA ALA A 61 52.54 20.16 0.44
C ALA A 61 51.56 21.32 0.22
N GLN A 62 51.85 22.43 0.89
CA GLN A 62 51.23 23.74 0.73
C GLN A 62 51.69 24.40 -0.58
N ALA A 63 50.75 25.02 -1.29
CA ALA A 63 50.87 26.20 -2.16
C ALA A 63 49.46 26.41 -2.77
N GLU A 64 48.87 27.59 -2.97
CA GLU A 64 49.25 28.98 -2.81
C GLU A 64 47.94 29.79 -2.90
N VAL A 65 47.92 30.94 -2.23
CA VAL A 65 46.82 31.91 -2.24
C VAL A 65 46.82 32.66 -3.58
N ALA A 66 45.68 32.68 -4.26
CA ALA A 66 45.37 33.69 -5.27
C ALA A 66 44.02 34.34 -4.95
N ASN A 67 44.11 35.58 -4.44
CA ASN A 67 43.01 36.54 -4.33
C ASN A 67 42.48 36.91 -5.72
N VAL A 68 41.16 36.92 -5.89
CA VAL A 68 40.46 37.94 -6.69
C VAL A 68 39.24 38.40 -5.90
N SER A 69 39.24 39.69 -5.59
CA SER A 69 38.20 40.48 -4.96
C SER A 69 37.07 40.82 -5.92
N GLY A 70 35.84 40.86 -5.40
CA GLY A 70 34.67 41.43 -6.07
C GLY A 70 33.41 41.27 -5.22
N GLU A 71 33.04 42.32 -4.50
CA GLU A 71 31.77 42.53 -3.77
C GLU A 71 31.09 43.79 -4.38
N PRO A 72 29.82 44.17 -4.10
CA PRO A 72 28.76 43.50 -3.30
C PRO A 72 27.27 43.65 -3.82
N HIS A 73 26.32 43.05 -3.06
CA HIS A 73 24.87 43.35 -2.93
C HIS A 73 23.94 43.04 -4.12
N GLU A 74 22.70 42.51 -4.03
CA GLU A 74 21.55 42.40 -3.09
C GLU A 74 20.80 41.09 -3.54
N ASP A 75 19.96 40.37 -2.82
CA ASP A 75 18.91 40.73 -1.87
C ASP A 75 18.47 39.47 -1.09
N VAL A 76 18.11 39.65 0.17
CA VAL A 76 17.62 38.61 1.07
C VAL A 76 16.10 38.59 0.98
N SER A 77 15.48 37.50 0.52
CA SER A 77 14.21 37.02 1.10
C SER A 77 13.73 35.69 0.50
N LYS A 78 13.24 34.82 1.41
CA LYS A 78 12.54 33.53 1.21
C LYS A 78 13.41 32.27 1.17
N ALA A 79 14.09 31.97 2.27
CA ALA A 79 14.43 30.58 2.60
C ALA A 79 13.17 29.92 3.21
N GLY A 80 12.39 29.24 2.37
CA GLY A 80 11.44 28.22 2.83
C GLY A 80 12.19 26.95 3.20
N GLU A 81 11.57 26.09 4.01
CA GLU A 81 12.07 24.81 4.54
C GLU A 81 12.63 23.81 3.50
N GLY A 82 12.62 24.13 2.20
CA GLY A 82 13.16 23.31 1.11
C GLY A 82 14.67 23.42 0.85
N ASP A 83 15.39 24.38 1.42
CA ASP A 83 16.80 24.65 1.05
C ASP A 83 17.83 23.90 1.92
N VAL A 84 17.46 23.51 3.15
CA VAL A 84 18.42 22.98 4.14
C VAL A 84 18.96 21.60 3.76
N ASN A 85 18.20 20.74 3.07
CA ASN A 85 18.61 19.35 2.84
C ASN A 85 19.29 19.08 1.48
N ILE A 86 19.43 20.09 0.61
CA ILE A 86 19.98 19.89 -0.75
C ILE A 86 21.39 19.30 -0.71
N GLY A 87 22.24 19.79 0.20
CA GLY A 87 23.61 19.29 0.37
C GLY A 87 23.67 17.83 0.83
N LEU A 88 22.76 17.40 1.72
CA LEU A 88 22.65 16.00 2.15
C LEU A 88 22.19 15.10 0.99
N PHE A 89 21.18 15.53 0.23
CA PHE A 89 20.69 14.77 -0.92
C PHE A 89 21.76 14.62 -2.01
N GLU A 90 22.48 15.69 -2.33
CA GLU A 90 23.58 15.63 -3.29
C GLU A 90 24.67 14.67 -2.82
N ALA A 91 25.07 14.75 -1.55
CA ALA A 91 26.05 13.84 -0.97
C ALA A 91 25.62 12.37 -1.11
N ILE A 92 24.36 12.05 -0.80
CA ILE A 92 23.80 10.70 -0.90
C ILE A 92 23.69 10.25 -2.37
N ASP A 93 23.35 11.13 -3.30
CA ASP A 93 23.34 10.83 -4.74
C ASP A 93 24.75 10.45 -5.24
N LYS A 94 25.81 11.13 -4.76
CA LYS A 94 27.19 10.72 -5.07
C LYS A 94 27.50 9.31 -4.55
N LEU A 95 27.03 8.95 -3.35
CA LEU A 95 27.18 7.58 -2.83
C LEU A 95 26.49 6.56 -3.74
N HIS A 96 25.28 6.83 -4.20
CA HIS A 96 24.56 5.95 -5.15
C HIS A 96 25.30 5.76 -6.47
N LYS A 97 26.04 6.79 -6.92
CA LYS A 97 26.87 6.76 -8.14
C LYS A 97 28.25 6.13 -7.93
N GLY A 98 28.59 5.72 -6.71
CA GLY A 98 29.90 5.17 -6.36
C GLY A 98 31.00 6.20 -6.07
N ASN A 99 30.67 7.50 -6.12
CA ASN A 99 31.60 8.60 -5.87
C ASN A 99 31.71 8.91 -4.36
N VAL A 100 32.21 7.95 -3.58
CA VAL A 100 32.17 8.02 -2.11
C VAL A 100 32.94 9.21 -1.52
N LEU A 101 34.14 9.51 -2.05
CA LEU A 101 34.97 10.61 -1.57
C LEU A 101 34.31 11.98 -1.80
N GLU A 102 33.75 12.18 -2.98
CA GLU A 102 33.04 13.41 -3.34
C GLU A 102 31.79 13.59 -2.46
N GLY A 103 31.02 12.52 -2.26
CA GLY A 103 29.86 12.55 -1.36
C GLY A 103 30.22 12.94 0.07
N LYS A 104 31.35 12.45 0.59
CA LYS A 104 31.84 12.83 1.93
C LYS A 104 32.26 14.29 2.02
N ASP A 105 32.92 14.84 1.00
CA ASP A 105 33.34 16.25 0.97
C ASP A 105 32.11 17.18 0.94
N ILE A 106 31.13 16.87 0.09
CA ILE A 106 29.86 17.62 0.03
C ILE A 106 29.14 17.55 1.38
N PHE A 107 29.05 16.35 1.97
CA PHE A 107 28.44 16.16 3.28
C PHE A 107 29.14 16.98 4.38
N GLN A 108 30.47 16.98 4.42
CA GLN A 108 31.22 17.76 5.41
C GLN A 108 30.97 19.27 5.26
N LYS A 109 30.95 19.77 4.03
CA LYS A 109 30.60 21.18 3.77
C LYS A 109 29.18 21.51 4.22
N HIS A 110 28.24 20.61 3.95
CA HIS A 110 26.86 20.77 4.38
C HIS A 110 26.72 20.76 5.91
N LEU A 111 27.42 19.87 6.63
CA LEU A 111 27.41 19.89 8.09
C LEU A 111 27.85 21.22 8.69
N MET A 112 28.81 21.91 8.05
CA MET A 112 29.27 23.23 8.51
C MET A 112 28.21 24.34 8.36
N THR A 113 27.16 24.11 7.58
CA THR A 113 26.05 25.07 7.41
C THR A 113 24.96 24.89 8.46
N ILE A 114 24.98 23.79 9.21
CA ILE A 114 23.97 23.48 10.23
C ILE A 114 24.49 23.95 11.59
N SER A 115 23.69 24.75 12.28
CA SER A 115 24.03 25.28 13.62
C SER A 115 23.39 24.49 14.76
N ASP A 116 22.27 23.82 14.50
CA ASP A 116 21.51 23.09 15.50
C ASP A 116 22.09 21.69 15.74
N GLU A 117 22.38 21.35 16.99
CA GLU A 117 23.04 20.09 17.36
C GLU A 117 22.16 18.87 17.08
N ALA A 118 20.85 18.97 17.33
CA ALA A 118 19.90 17.89 17.05
C ALA A 118 19.82 17.61 15.54
N GLU A 119 19.78 18.66 14.72
CA GLU A 119 19.79 18.54 13.26
C GLU A 119 21.10 18.00 12.71
N ILE A 120 22.25 18.36 13.31
CA ILE A 120 23.55 17.76 12.97
C ILE A 120 23.51 16.26 13.20
N ILE A 121 23.02 15.80 14.36
CA ILE A 121 22.96 14.36 14.69
C ILE A 121 22.03 13.62 13.73
N LYS A 122 20.84 14.16 13.45
CA LYS A 122 19.90 13.58 12.47
C LYS A 122 20.53 13.47 11.09
N THR A 123 21.13 14.56 10.60
CA THR A 123 21.81 14.63 9.31
C THR A 123 22.97 13.63 9.22
N GLN A 124 23.79 13.52 10.27
CA GLN A 124 24.86 12.53 10.36
C GLN A 124 24.33 11.11 10.33
N SER A 125 23.23 10.83 11.02
CA SER A 125 22.64 9.48 11.05
C SER A 125 22.15 9.03 9.67
N ILE A 126 21.47 9.91 8.93
CA ILE A 126 20.97 9.62 7.58
C ILE A 126 22.15 9.37 6.63
N PHE A 127 23.17 10.22 6.68
CA PHE A 127 24.36 10.07 5.84
C PHE A 127 25.12 8.78 6.16
N PHE A 128 25.35 8.46 7.44
CA PHE A 128 26.07 7.23 7.80
C PHE A 128 25.28 5.96 7.44
N CYS A 129 23.95 5.99 7.54
CA CYS A 129 23.11 4.89 7.05
C CYS A 129 23.28 4.69 5.53
N SER A 130 23.26 5.78 4.76
CA SER A 130 23.49 5.75 3.32
C SER A 130 24.91 5.28 2.96
N LEU A 131 25.91 5.75 3.71
CA LEU A 131 27.31 5.38 3.52
C LEU A 131 27.56 3.89 3.81
N TYR A 132 26.87 3.32 4.80
CA TYR A 132 26.89 1.89 5.07
C TYR A 132 26.21 1.09 3.96
N THR A 133 24.95 1.42 3.65
CA THR A 133 24.09 0.63 2.76
C THR A 133 24.39 0.79 1.28
N LYS A 134 24.93 1.94 0.86
CA LYS A 134 25.23 2.27 -0.55
C LYS A 134 26.71 2.46 -0.80
N GLY A 135 27.40 3.16 0.11
CA GLY A 135 28.84 3.42 0.00
C GLY A 135 29.74 2.24 0.36
N GLY A 136 29.20 1.22 1.04
CA GLY A 136 29.93 0.00 1.41
C GLY A 136 30.92 0.18 2.56
N GLU A 137 30.84 1.28 3.33
CA GLU A 137 31.76 1.50 4.45
C GLU A 137 31.23 0.96 5.78
N ILE A 138 31.83 -0.14 6.22
CA ILE A 138 31.45 -0.83 7.46
C ILE A 138 31.61 0.08 8.70
N GLU A 139 32.58 1.01 8.68
CA GLU A 139 32.82 1.96 9.77
C GLU A 139 31.63 2.87 10.07
N ALA A 140 30.79 3.14 9.07
CA ALA A 140 29.63 4.01 9.22
C ALA A 140 28.62 3.44 10.23
N LEU A 141 28.50 2.10 10.33
CA LEU A 141 27.67 1.45 11.34
C LEU A 141 28.19 1.71 12.76
N ARG A 142 29.51 1.75 12.97
CA ARG A 142 30.10 2.07 14.28
C ARG A 142 29.81 3.52 14.66
N LYS A 143 29.92 4.44 13.68
CA LYS A 143 29.57 5.85 13.88
C LYS A 143 28.10 6.03 14.25
N LEU A 144 27.18 5.33 13.58
CA LEU A 144 25.76 5.31 13.94
C LEU A 144 25.50 4.86 15.38
N LYS A 145 26.14 3.76 15.80
CA LYS A 145 26.05 3.28 17.19
C LYS A 145 26.57 4.31 18.20
N SER A 146 27.64 5.02 17.84
CA SER A 146 28.19 6.10 18.66
C SER A 146 27.21 7.28 18.77
N LEU A 147 26.54 7.67 17.68
CA LEU A 147 25.53 8.73 17.70
C LEU A 147 24.33 8.38 18.58
N ALA A 148 23.88 7.11 18.52
CA ALA A 148 22.80 6.64 19.38
C ALA A 148 23.15 6.73 20.88
N SER A 149 24.45 6.74 21.22
CA SER A 149 24.93 6.88 22.59
C SER A 149 25.23 8.32 22.99
N SER A 150 25.24 9.26 22.05
CA SER A 150 25.63 10.66 22.29
C SER A 150 24.45 11.59 22.53
N THR A 151 23.22 11.16 22.29
CA THR A 151 22.01 11.95 22.52
C THR A 151 21.10 11.30 23.55
N ASN A 152 20.44 12.14 24.36
CA ASN A 152 19.34 11.75 25.25
C ASN A 152 18.00 12.35 24.79
N ASP A 153 17.99 13.08 23.69
CA ASP A 153 16.76 13.62 23.09
C ASP A 153 16.01 12.46 22.42
N GLU A 154 14.77 12.21 22.87
CA GLU A 154 14.00 11.04 22.44
C GLU A 154 13.70 11.07 20.93
N ASP A 155 13.38 12.24 20.37
CA ASP A 155 13.06 12.42 18.95
C ASP A 155 14.31 12.25 18.06
N VAL A 156 15.44 12.83 18.48
CA VAL A 156 16.72 12.64 17.78
C VAL A 156 17.13 11.16 17.83
N LEU A 157 17.04 10.54 19.02
CA LEU A 157 17.39 9.14 19.19
C LEU A 157 16.53 8.24 18.31
N PHE A 158 15.22 8.48 18.23
CA PHE A 158 14.32 7.74 17.35
C PHE A 158 14.83 7.72 15.89
N VAL A 159 15.18 8.88 15.34
CA VAL A 159 15.70 9.00 13.96
C VAL A 159 17.02 8.24 13.79
N VAL A 160 17.92 8.31 14.77
CA VAL A 160 19.18 7.55 14.73
C VAL A 160 18.92 6.05 14.74
N LEU A 161 17.95 5.60 15.55
CA LEU A 161 17.56 4.20 15.67
C LEU A 161 16.87 3.68 14.39
N GLN A 162 16.06 4.49 13.70
CA GLN A 162 15.51 4.14 12.38
C GLN A 162 16.62 3.85 11.36
N ASN A 163 17.62 4.72 11.33
CA ASN A 163 18.77 4.58 10.46
C ASN A 163 19.64 3.36 10.82
N LEU A 164 19.81 3.08 12.11
CA LEU A 164 20.55 1.91 12.59
C LEU A 164 19.79 0.59 12.30
N SER A 165 18.48 0.56 12.53
CA SER A 165 17.59 -0.55 12.15
C SER A 165 17.69 -0.83 10.65
N THR A 166 17.60 0.19 9.81
CA THR A 166 17.78 0.07 8.35
C THR A 166 19.11 -0.60 7.99
N CYS A 167 20.20 -0.21 8.66
CA CYS A 167 21.50 -0.85 8.45
C CYS A 167 21.48 -2.33 8.83
N TYR A 168 20.93 -2.70 9.99
CA TYR A 168 20.80 -4.09 10.40
C TYR A 168 19.96 -4.92 9.43
N LEU A 169 18.81 -4.39 9.01
CA LEU A 169 17.93 -5.06 8.05
C LEU A 169 18.57 -5.25 6.67
N SER A 170 19.50 -4.38 6.26
CA SER A 170 20.21 -4.49 4.98
C SER A 170 21.22 -5.63 4.93
N VAL A 171 21.66 -6.13 6.09
CA VAL A 171 22.62 -7.24 6.23
C VAL A 171 22.03 -8.45 6.95
N SER A 172 20.70 -8.57 6.95
CA SER A 172 19.96 -9.67 7.58
C SER A 172 20.32 -9.89 9.06
N GLN A 173 20.35 -8.79 9.82
CA GLN A 173 20.45 -8.79 11.27
C GLN A 173 19.13 -8.35 11.90
N GLU A 174 18.04 -9.04 11.56
CA GLU A 174 16.70 -8.71 12.01
C GLU A 174 16.56 -8.75 13.54
N GLU A 175 17.17 -9.71 14.23
CA GLU A 175 17.12 -9.82 15.69
C GLU A 175 17.77 -8.62 16.39
N ALA A 176 18.89 -8.12 15.86
CA ALA A 176 19.54 -6.93 16.41
C ALA A 176 18.68 -5.67 16.22
N SER A 177 17.92 -5.60 15.13
CA SER A 177 16.93 -4.55 14.93
C SER A 177 15.73 -4.68 15.86
N LEU A 178 15.29 -5.91 16.14
CA LEU A 178 14.17 -6.17 17.03
C LEU A 178 14.50 -5.77 18.47
N GLU A 179 15.65 -6.22 18.99
CA GLU A 179 16.16 -5.84 20.32
C GLU A 179 16.32 -4.33 20.49
N LEU A 180 16.76 -3.65 19.42
CA LEU A 180 16.92 -2.21 19.39
C LEU A 180 15.59 -1.48 19.60
N TRP A 181 14.53 -1.88 18.88
CA TRP A 181 13.22 -1.28 19.01
C TRP A 181 12.54 -1.63 20.33
N GLU A 182 12.66 -2.89 20.76
CA GLU A 182 12.14 -3.35 22.06
C GLU A 182 12.74 -2.53 23.21
N LYS A 183 14.06 -2.31 23.20
CA LYS A 183 14.73 -1.49 24.22
C LYS A 183 14.22 -0.05 24.22
N TYR A 184 14.12 0.58 23.05
CA TYR A 184 13.73 1.98 22.94
C TYR A 184 12.28 2.19 23.39
N ARG A 185 11.34 1.41 22.85
CA ARG A 185 9.90 1.53 23.17
C ARG A 185 9.61 1.31 24.66
N ASN A 186 10.40 0.48 25.35
CA ASN A 186 10.27 0.23 26.79
C ASN A 186 10.88 1.34 27.67
N SER A 187 11.61 2.29 27.07
CA SER A 187 12.29 3.37 27.78
C SER A 187 11.73 4.76 27.49
N VAL A 188 11.01 4.92 26.37
CA VAL A 188 10.52 6.21 25.90
C VAL A 188 9.34 6.70 26.75
N LEU A 189 9.34 7.99 27.08
CA LEU A 189 8.29 8.63 27.87
C LEU A 189 7.17 9.19 27.00
N SER A 190 7.51 9.66 25.80
CA SER A 190 6.54 10.16 24.82
C SER A 190 5.63 9.04 24.31
N LYS A 191 4.31 9.21 24.50
CA LYS A 191 3.30 8.30 23.93
C LYS A 191 3.34 8.25 22.40
N PHE A 192 3.64 9.38 21.77
CA PHE A 192 3.78 9.44 20.31
C PHE A 192 4.92 8.53 19.85
N LEU A 193 6.10 8.67 20.47
CA LEU A 193 7.29 7.87 20.12
C LEU A 193 7.16 6.40 20.55
N TYR A 194 6.42 6.10 21.61
CA TYR A 194 6.04 4.73 21.94
C TYR A 194 5.25 4.07 20.79
N ALA A 195 4.25 4.77 20.24
CA ALA A 195 3.49 4.26 19.11
C ALA A 195 4.37 4.13 17.86
N GLU A 196 5.16 5.15 17.53
CA GLU A 196 6.08 5.12 16.38
C GLU A 196 7.07 3.95 16.46
N SER A 197 7.74 3.79 17.60
CA SER A 197 8.69 2.69 17.80
C SER A 197 8.03 1.31 17.86
N THR A 198 6.77 1.22 18.29
CA THR A 198 5.99 -0.02 18.18
C THR A 198 5.69 -0.38 16.73
N LEU A 199 5.37 0.60 15.88
CA LEU A 199 5.18 0.38 14.44
C LEU A 199 6.48 -0.11 13.77
N GLU A 200 7.63 0.46 14.13
CA GLU A 200 8.93 0.00 13.62
C GLU A 200 9.27 -1.43 14.13
N TYR A 201 9.00 -1.73 15.40
CA TYR A 201 9.15 -3.07 15.98
C TYR A 201 8.31 -4.11 15.22
N VAL A 202 7.03 -3.80 14.98
CA VAL A 202 6.11 -4.67 14.24
C VAL A 202 6.56 -4.90 12.80
N ASN A 203 7.07 -3.87 12.12
CA ASN A 203 7.59 -4.02 10.77
C ASN A 203 8.74 -5.06 10.71
N VAL A 204 9.60 -5.08 11.75
CA VAL A 204 10.63 -6.12 11.89
C VAL A 204 10.01 -7.50 12.15
N LEU A 205 9.00 -7.61 13.02
CA LEU A 205 8.28 -8.87 13.29
C LEU A 205 7.69 -9.50 12.03
N ILE A 206 7.06 -8.68 11.16
CA ILE A 206 6.51 -9.13 9.88
C ILE A 206 7.62 -9.70 8.99
N LYS A 207 8.77 -9.02 8.91
CA LYS A 207 9.91 -9.46 8.10
C LYS A 207 10.46 -10.82 8.54
N ILE A 208 10.50 -11.09 9.85
CA ILE A 208 10.93 -12.38 10.43
C ILE A 208 9.79 -13.40 10.58
N LYS A 209 8.61 -13.13 9.98
CA LYS A 209 7.45 -14.02 9.95
C LYS A 209 6.85 -14.34 11.34
N ARG A 210 7.03 -13.46 12.33
CA ARG A 210 6.33 -13.49 13.64
C ARG A 210 5.00 -12.72 13.55
N VAL A 211 4.15 -13.13 12.62
CA VAL A 211 2.99 -12.34 12.17
C VAL A 211 1.83 -12.33 13.18
N GLU A 212 1.67 -13.38 13.99
CA GLU A 212 0.64 -13.38 15.05
C GLU A 212 0.99 -12.39 16.17
N GLU A 213 2.26 -12.34 16.58
CA GLU A 213 2.73 -11.35 17.55
C GLU A 213 2.64 -9.94 16.99
N ALA A 214 2.98 -9.74 15.72
CA ALA A 214 2.80 -8.47 15.03
C ALA A 214 1.32 -8.02 15.08
N LYS A 215 0.38 -8.94 14.87
CA LYS A 215 -1.05 -8.68 14.97
C LYS A 215 -1.47 -8.27 16.38
N GLU A 216 -1.02 -9.01 17.40
CA GLU A 216 -1.33 -8.72 18.80
C GLU A 216 -0.84 -7.33 19.21
N GLU A 217 0.39 -6.98 18.84
CA GLU A 217 0.99 -5.65 19.10
C GLU A 217 0.21 -4.52 18.41
N LEU A 218 -0.18 -4.70 17.14
CA LEU A 218 -0.95 -3.70 16.39
C LEU A 218 -2.35 -3.50 16.97
N VAL A 219 -3.03 -4.60 17.32
CA VAL A 219 -4.37 -4.54 17.93
C VAL A 219 -4.31 -3.90 19.32
N ALA A 220 -3.29 -4.22 20.12
CA ALA A 220 -3.09 -3.59 21.42
C ALA A 220 -2.74 -2.10 21.30
N LEU A 221 -2.12 -1.68 20.19
CA LEU A 221 -1.78 -0.29 19.94
C LEU A 221 -2.99 0.57 19.53
N LEU A 222 -4.05 -0.03 18.97
CA LEU A 222 -5.29 0.67 18.58
C LEU A 222 -6.02 1.24 19.81
N ASP A 223 -5.62 2.45 20.18
CA ASP A 223 -6.19 3.23 21.29
C ASP A 223 -6.77 4.57 20.77
N PRO A 224 -7.88 5.07 21.35
CA PRO A 224 -8.49 6.34 20.94
C PRO A 224 -7.58 7.58 21.03
N SER A 225 -6.44 7.50 21.73
CA SER A 225 -5.47 8.59 21.80
C SER A 225 -4.41 8.60 20.70
N LEU A 226 -4.40 7.59 19.81
CA LEU A 226 -3.52 7.58 18.64
C LEU A 226 -3.84 8.74 17.68
N PHE A 227 -2.79 9.28 17.07
CA PHE A 227 -2.94 10.25 15.99
C PHE A 227 -3.46 9.56 14.72
N GLU A 228 -4.27 10.25 13.93
CA GLU A 228 -4.89 9.70 12.71
C GLU A 228 -3.87 9.02 11.78
N LYS A 229 -2.73 9.68 11.51
CA LYS A 229 -1.67 9.10 10.67
C LYS A 229 -1.08 7.81 11.25
N GLN A 230 -1.01 7.69 12.58
CA GLN A 230 -0.55 6.47 13.24
C GLN A 230 -1.59 5.36 13.12
N VAL A 231 -2.87 5.67 13.28
CA VAL A 231 -3.96 4.72 13.01
C VAL A 231 -3.90 4.22 11.56
N GLY A 232 -3.67 5.12 10.60
CA GLY A 232 -3.45 4.75 9.20
C GLY A 232 -2.29 3.78 9.00
N ARG A 233 -1.15 4.02 9.66
CA ARG A 233 0.01 3.10 9.64
C ARG A 233 -0.28 1.76 10.32
N VAL A 234 -1.05 1.75 11.40
CA VAL A 234 -1.49 0.51 12.05
C VAL A 234 -2.28 -0.35 11.07
N TYR A 235 -3.28 0.22 10.38
CA TYR A 235 -4.05 -0.53 9.39
C TYR A 235 -3.23 -0.94 8.18
N LEU A 236 -2.24 -0.15 7.76
CA LEU A 236 -1.32 -0.54 6.69
C LEU A 236 -0.52 -1.80 7.09
N LEU A 237 0.04 -1.83 8.30
CA LEU A 237 0.77 -3.00 8.79
C LEU A 237 -0.16 -4.18 9.08
N LEU A 238 -1.39 -3.94 9.54
CA LEU A 238 -2.40 -5.00 9.67
C LEU A 238 -2.72 -5.61 8.30
N SER A 239 -2.79 -4.81 7.23
CA SER A 239 -2.95 -5.35 5.88
C SER A 239 -1.82 -6.32 5.53
N ASP A 240 -0.56 -5.94 5.77
CA ASP A 240 0.59 -6.81 5.51
C ASP A 240 0.57 -8.08 6.35
N VAL A 241 0.20 -7.97 7.63
CA VAL A 241 0.01 -9.12 8.53
C VAL A 241 -1.07 -10.07 8.01
N GLU A 242 -2.22 -9.56 7.60
CA GLU A 242 -3.32 -10.38 7.11
C GLU A 242 -2.99 -11.06 5.76
N VAL A 243 -2.18 -10.42 4.90
CA VAL A 243 -1.62 -11.08 3.71
C VAL A 243 -0.78 -12.29 4.10
N GLU A 244 0.13 -12.12 5.06
CA GLU A 244 1.01 -13.21 5.52
C GLU A 244 0.25 -14.34 6.23
N LEU A 245 -0.87 -14.01 6.88
CA LEU A 245 -1.80 -14.98 7.46
C LEU A 245 -2.71 -15.66 6.42
N GLY A 246 -2.72 -15.19 5.17
CA GLY A 246 -3.59 -15.69 4.10
C GLY A 246 -5.03 -15.20 4.18
N ASN A 247 -5.32 -14.18 4.98
CA ASN A 247 -6.64 -13.57 5.15
C ASN A 247 -6.84 -12.44 4.14
N GLU A 248 -6.96 -12.81 2.85
CA GLU A 248 -6.98 -11.87 1.72
C GLU A 248 -8.03 -10.76 1.89
N MET A 249 -9.24 -11.11 2.33
CA MET A 249 -10.33 -10.15 2.53
C MET A 249 -10.01 -9.11 3.61
N GLN A 250 -9.51 -9.55 4.77
CA GLN A 250 -9.11 -8.67 5.85
C GLN A 250 -7.94 -7.76 5.43
N ALA A 251 -7.00 -8.28 4.62
CA ALA A 251 -5.94 -7.45 4.06
C ALA A 251 -6.49 -6.31 3.19
N LEU A 252 -7.43 -6.59 2.28
CA LEU A 252 -8.10 -5.57 1.45
C LEU A 252 -8.78 -4.50 2.33
N PHE A 253 -9.48 -4.95 3.36
CA PHE A 253 -10.23 -4.10 4.26
C PHE A 253 -9.34 -3.21 5.12
N CYS A 254 -8.22 -3.74 5.60
CA CYS A 254 -7.20 -2.98 6.31
C CYS A 254 -6.53 -1.94 5.40
N ALA A 255 -6.14 -2.32 4.18
CA ALA A 255 -5.55 -1.39 3.22
C ALA A 255 -6.50 -0.23 2.87
N ASP A 256 -7.79 -0.52 2.67
CA ASP A 256 -8.80 0.52 2.43
C ASP A 256 -9.00 1.41 3.66
N CYS A 257 -9.07 0.83 4.86
CA CYS A 257 -9.19 1.57 6.11
C CYS A 257 -7.99 2.50 6.33
N ALA A 258 -6.76 2.02 6.08
CA ALA A 258 -5.55 2.82 6.13
C ALA A 258 -5.62 4.06 5.22
N SER A 259 -6.18 3.89 4.01
CA SER A 259 -6.29 4.97 3.03
C SER A 259 -7.23 6.11 3.45
N ASP A 260 -8.15 5.86 4.39
CA ASP A 260 -9.02 6.90 4.94
C ASP A 260 -8.26 7.86 5.87
N TYR A 261 -7.43 7.28 6.75
CA TYR A 261 -6.55 8.02 7.64
C TYR A 261 -5.35 8.66 6.92
N LEU A 262 -4.93 8.09 5.80
CA LEU A 262 -3.86 8.58 4.93
C LEU A 262 -4.43 9.24 3.66
N SER A 263 -5.54 9.96 3.77
CA SER A 263 -6.31 10.47 2.62
C SER A 263 -5.63 11.57 1.78
N GLU A 264 -4.47 12.05 2.21
CA GLU A 264 -3.58 12.96 1.47
C GLU A 264 -2.37 12.26 0.87
N ASP A 265 -2.16 10.98 1.20
CA ASP A 265 -1.07 10.17 0.64
C ASP A 265 -1.55 9.48 -0.64
N GLU A 266 -1.11 10.03 -1.79
CA GLU A 266 -1.40 9.50 -3.12
C GLU A 266 -1.01 8.02 -3.26
N SER A 267 0.12 7.62 -2.66
CA SER A 267 0.64 6.26 -2.75
C SER A 267 -0.21 5.28 -1.92
N ALA A 268 -0.61 5.68 -0.71
CA ALA A 268 -1.49 4.86 0.13
C ALA A 268 -2.84 4.60 -0.56
N LEU A 269 -3.47 5.66 -1.09
CA LEU A 269 -4.72 5.58 -1.83
C LEU A 269 -4.59 4.70 -3.09
N PHE A 270 -3.52 4.89 -3.88
CA PHE A 270 -3.28 4.11 -5.08
C PHE A 270 -3.06 2.62 -4.77
N ASN A 271 -2.26 2.31 -3.76
CA ASN A 271 -1.95 0.94 -3.37
C ASN A 271 -3.19 0.22 -2.85
N ALA A 272 -4.00 0.86 -2.01
CA ALA A 272 -5.28 0.31 -1.56
C ALA A 272 -6.23 0.04 -2.73
N ALA A 273 -6.34 0.99 -3.67
CA ALA A 273 -7.17 0.84 -4.86
C ALA A 273 -6.71 -0.32 -5.77
N TYR A 274 -5.40 -0.44 -5.96
CA TYR A 274 -4.78 -1.49 -6.78
C TYR A 274 -4.96 -2.87 -6.17
N LEU A 275 -4.75 -3.00 -4.86
CA LEU A 275 -4.96 -4.25 -4.15
C LEU A 275 -6.43 -4.68 -4.24
N ALA A 276 -7.37 -3.75 -3.98
CA ALA A 276 -8.81 -4.01 -4.10
C ALA A 276 -9.24 -4.37 -5.54
N SER A 277 -8.67 -3.72 -6.56
CA SER A 277 -8.94 -4.02 -7.97
C SER A 277 -8.51 -5.44 -8.34
N LYS A 278 -7.34 -5.89 -7.86
CA LYS A 278 -6.89 -7.28 -8.03
C LYS A 278 -7.84 -8.28 -7.37
N GLY A 279 -8.35 -7.94 -6.18
CA GLY A 279 -9.37 -8.72 -5.47
C GLY A 279 -10.79 -8.59 -6.03
N LYS A 280 -10.99 -7.84 -7.12
CA LYS A 280 -12.30 -7.51 -7.71
C LYS A 280 -13.31 -6.92 -6.71
N LYS A 281 -12.81 -6.19 -5.70
CA LYS A 281 -13.60 -5.39 -4.77
C LYS A 281 -13.65 -3.95 -5.28
N TYR A 282 -14.47 -3.73 -6.31
CA TYR A 282 -14.65 -2.45 -6.98
C TYR A 282 -15.24 -1.38 -6.06
N SER A 283 -16.03 -1.77 -5.06
CA SER A 283 -16.55 -0.85 -4.04
C SER A 283 -15.46 -0.16 -3.21
N LEU A 284 -14.29 -0.79 -3.08
CA LEU A 284 -13.11 -0.21 -2.44
C LEU A 284 -12.17 0.44 -3.46
N ALA A 285 -11.99 -0.20 -4.63
CA ALA A 285 -11.04 0.27 -5.63
C ALA A 285 -11.42 1.60 -6.29
N MET A 286 -12.68 1.72 -6.73
CA MET A 286 -13.13 2.87 -7.51
C MET A 286 -13.11 4.19 -6.73
N PRO A 287 -13.63 4.29 -5.50
CA PRO A 287 -13.57 5.53 -4.73
C PRO A 287 -12.12 5.98 -4.47
N ASN A 288 -11.21 5.05 -4.19
CA ASN A 288 -9.80 5.37 -3.93
C ASN A 288 -9.07 5.86 -5.18
N TYR A 289 -9.27 5.24 -6.35
CA TYR A 289 -8.71 5.78 -7.60
C TYR A 289 -9.26 7.17 -7.95
N ILE A 290 -10.55 7.41 -7.72
CA ILE A 290 -11.13 8.75 -7.90
C ILE A 290 -10.52 9.75 -6.92
N LYS A 291 -10.25 9.35 -5.68
CA LYS A 291 -9.57 10.20 -4.70
C LYS A 291 -8.13 10.52 -5.11
N VAL A 292 -7.37 9.54 -5.63
CA VAL A 292 -6.04 9.80 -6.23
C VAL A 292 -6.13 10.89 -7.30
N LEU A 293 -7.10 10.79 -8.22
CA LEU A 293 -7.27 11.80 -9.28
C LEU A 293 -7.74 13.17 -8.77
N SER A 294 -8.34 13.23 -7.58
CA SER A 294 -8.65 14.51 -6.95
C SER A 294 -7.42 15.22 -6.37
N LEU A 295 -6.38 14.46 -5.98
CA LEU A 295 -5.10 14.98 -5.52
C LEU A 295 -4.18 15.29 -6.71
N ASN A 296 -4.19 14.41 -7.72
CA ASN A 296 -3.37 14.50 -8.91
C ASN A 296 -4.17 14.06 -10.15
N ALA A 297 -4.78 15.05 -10.81
CA ALA A 297 -5.62 14.84 -11.99
C ALA A 297 -4.86 14.21 -13.18
N THR A 298 -3.53 14.23 -13.15
CA THR A 298 -2.63 13.70 -14.18
C THR A 298 -2.01 12.36 -13.80
N HIS A 299 -2.51 11.66 -12.78
CA HIS A 299 -2.03 10.32 -12.41
C HIS A 299 -2.47 9.29 -13.46
N ASP A 300 -1.63 9.09 -14.47
CA ASP A 300 -1.86 8.29 -15.67
C ASP A 300 -2.21 6.82 -15.38
N VAL A 301 -1.55 6.20 -14.40
CA VAL A 301 -1.82 4.82 -13.99
C VAL A 301 -3.21 4.66 -13.38
N SER A 302 -3.67 5.63 -12.58
CA SER A 302 -5.02 5.62 -11.98
C SER A 302 -6.10 5.79 -13.04
N LEU A 303 -5.88 6.69 -14.01
CA LEU A 303 -6.75 6.83 -15.18
C LEU A 303 -6.86 5.50 -15.94
N ASN A 304 -5.74 4.84 -16.25
CA ASN A 304 -5.77 3.53 -16.90
C ASN A 304 -6.54 2.49 -16.09
N ASN A 305 -6.32 2.42 -14.78
CA ASN A 305 -6.98 1.42 -13.93
C ASN A 305 -8.48 1.68 -13.76
N LEU A 306 -8.93 2.94 -13.73
CA LEU A 306 -10.35 3.27 -13.83
C LEU A 306 -10.94 2.87 -15.18
N GLY A 307 -10.18 3.01 -16.27
CA GLY A 307 -10.59 2.52 -17.58
C GLY A 307 -10.82 1.00 -17.59
N VAL A 308 -9.92 0.23 -16.95
CA VAL A 308 -10.08 -1.23 -16.77
C VAL A 308 -11.31 -1.55 -15.93
N LEU A 309 -11.44 -0.90 -14.77
CA LEU A 309 -12.55 -1.11 -13.85
C LEU A 309 -13.90 -0.78 -14.51
N ALA A 310 -13.97 0.30 -15.29
CA ALA A 310 -15.14 0.65 -16.09
C ALA A 310 -15.49 -0.41 -17.14
N SER A 311 -14.49 -0.92 -17.86
CA SER A 311 -14.70 -2.03 -18.80
C SER A 311 -15.25 -3.28 -18.11
N ASP A 312 -14.67 -3.67 -16.97
CA ASP A 312 -15.06 -4.86 -16.23
C ASP A 312 -16.48 -4.77 -15.65
N MET A 313 -16.94 -3.56 -15.33
CA MET A 313 -18.31 -3.29 -14.88
C MET A 313 -19.31 -3.04 -16.03
N GLY A 314 -18.88 -3.09 -17.29
CA GLY A 314 -19.76 -2.90 -18.45
C GLY A 314 -20.07 -1.44 -18.79
N PHE A 315 -19.17 -0.52 -18.44
CA PHE A 315 -19.19 0.90 -18.82
C PHE A 315 -18.14 1.20 -19.91
N PRO A 316 -18.40 0.80 -21.18
CA PRO A 316 -17.42 0.93 -22.25
C PRO A 316 -17.13 2.38 -22.67
N ILE A 317 -18.10 3.29 -22.60
CA ILE A 317 -17.88 4.71 -22.96
C ILE A 317 -16.99 5.37 -21.91
N MET A 318 -17.29 5.14 -20.62
CA MET A 318 -16.47 5.63 -19.52
C MET A 318 -15.05 5.03 -19.57
N SER A 319 -14.95 3.75 -19.93
CA SER A 319 -13.66 3.07 -20.12
C SER A 319 -12.79 3.77 -21.18
N VAL A 320 -13.37 4.06 -22.37
CA VAL A 320 -12.66 4.80 -23.43
C VAL A 320 -12.24 6.18 -22.96
N ASP A 321 -13.10 6.94 -22.27
CA ASP A 321 -12.78 8.28 -21.78
C ASP A 321 -11.56 8.27 -20.84
N TYR A 322 -11.52 7.33 -19.87
CA TYR A 322 -10.38 7.20 -18.98
C TYR A 322 -9.09 6.75 -19.70
N TYR A 323 -9.18 5.83 -20.68
CA TYR A 323 -8.03 5.48 -21.51
C TYR A 323 -7.57 6.64 -22.40
N ASN A 324 -8.48 7.45 -22.94
CA ASN A 324 -8.16 8.67 -23.69
C ASN A 324 -7.36 9.63 -22.81
N LYS A 325 -7.83 9.91 -21.59
CA LYS A 325 -7.13 10.75 -20.62
C LYS A 325 -5.73 10.22 -20.27
N SER A 326 -5.61 8.92 -19.98
CA SER A 326 -4.32 8.29 -19.67
C SER A 326 -3.35 8.28 -20.86
N SER A 327 -3.84 7.97 -22.07
CA SER A 327 -3.03 7.94 -23.29
C SER A 327 -2.54 9.32 -23.74
N ASN A 328 -3.33 10.37 -23.50
CA ASN A 328 -2.92 11.76 -23.75
C ASN A 328 -1.74 12.20 -22.86
N LEU A 329 -1.48 11.48 -21.75
CA LEU A 329 -0.30 11.66 -20.90
C LEU A 329 0.89 10.78 -21.33
N GLY A 330 0.76 10.05 -22.45
CA GLY A 330 1.82 9.21 -23.01
C GLY A 330 1.88 7.78 -22.45
N TYR A 331 0.88 7.33 -21.68
CA TYR A 331 0.90 5.99 -21.09
C TYR A 331 0.61 4.89 -22.13
N SER A 332 1.64 4.14 -22.52
CA SER A 332 1.56 3.17 -23.62
C SER A 332 0.63 1.99 -23.36
N LEU A 333 0.44 1.59 -22.10
CA LEU A 333 -0.50 0.54 -21.74
C LEU A 333 -1.95 0.98 -21.95
N ALA A 334 -2.29 2.25 -21.67
CA ALA A 334 -3.61 2.78 -21.98
C ALA A 334 -3.87 2.81 -23.49
N ILE A 335 -2.86 3.09 -24.32
CA ILE A 335 -2.95 3.00 -25.78
C ILE A 335 -3.28 1.57 -26.23
N ALA A 336 -2.63 0.56 -25.66
CA ALA A 336 -2.89 -0.84 -25.97
C ALA A 336 -4.28 -1.31 -25.51
N ASN A 337 -4.68 -0.93 -24.28
CA ASN A 337 -6.02 -1.23 -23.75
C ASN A 337 -7.11 -0.55 -24.57
N LYS A 338 -6.90 0.72 -24.95
CA LYS A 338 -7.74 1.43 -25.92
C LYS A 338 -7.84 0.63 -27.21
N GLY A 339 -6.72 0.31 -27.87
CA GLY A 339 -6.72 -0.47 -29.12
C GLY A 339 -7.49 -1.80 -29.04
N ARG A 340 -7.40 -2.51 -27.92
CA ARG A 340 -8.18 -3.74 -27.66
C ARG A 340 -9.68 -3.45 -27.49
N LEU A 341 -10.05 -2.40 -26.77
CA LEU A 341 -11.44 -2.03 -26.55
C LEU A 341 -12.10 -1.53 -27.85
N LEU A 342 -11.34 -0.78 -28.66
CA LEU A 342 -11.71 -0.40 -30.02
C LEU A 342 -12.03 -1.66 -30.86
N LEU A 343 -11.22 -2.71 -30.79
CA LEU A 343 -11.55 -3.97 -31.48
C LEU A 343 -12.84 -4.66 -30.99
N THR A 344 -13.45 -4.22 -29.87
CA THR A 344 -14.49 -5.00 -29.18
C THR A 344 -15.82 -4.28 -28.87
N ALA A 345 -15.92 -2.99 -28.49
CA ALA A 345 -17.17 -2.57 -27.78
C ALA A 345 -17.66 -1.09 -27.69
N GLY A 346 -17.03 -0.02 -28.20
CA GLY A 346 -17.43 1.32 -27.68
C GLY A 346 -17.03 2.60 -28.43
N PHE A 347 -17.13 2.61 -29.75
CA PHE A 347 -16.72 3.76 -30.57
C PHE A 347 -17.77 4.87 -30.67
N VAL A 348 -17.95 5.71 -29.64
CA VAL A 348 -18.82 6.88 -29.79
C VAL A 348 -18.20 7.91 -30.74
N GLU A 349 -16.90 8.17 -30.61
CA GLU A 349 -16.16 9.14 -31.41
C GLU A 349 -16.13 8.72 -32.90
N GLU A 350 -15.72 7.48 -33.19
CA GLU A 350 -15.65 6.98 -34.56
C GLU A 350 -17.04 6.70 -35.15
N ALA A 351 -18.05 6.31 -34.34
CA ALA A 351 -19.43 6.26 -34.83
C ALA A 351 -19.97 7.65 -35.17
N THR A 352 -19.59 8.69 -34.41
CA THR A 352 -19.96 10.08 -34.70
C THR A 352 -19.33 10.53 -36.02
N GLU A 353 -18.03 10.27 -36.22
CA GLU A 353 -17.32 10.59 -37.46
C GLU A 353 -17.91 9.90 -38.70
N LEU A 354 -18.45 8.68 -38.55
CA LEU A 354 -19.08 7.93 -39.64
C LEU A 354 -20.53 8.34 -39.92
N ILE A 355 -21.31 8.64 -38.88
CA ILE A 355 -22.75 8.87 -38.98
C ILE A 355 -23.11 10.34 -39.27
N GLU A 356 -22.30 11.31 -38.83
CA GLU A 356 -22.54 12.72 -39.13
C GLU A 356 -22.58 13.02 -40.64
N PRO A 357 -21.65 12.51 -41.48
CA PRO A 357 -21.74 12.69 -42.93
C PRO A 357 -22.97 12.02 -43.55
N ALA A 358 -23.34 10.82 -43.07
CA ALA A 358 -24.50 10.07 -43.57
C ALA A 358 -25.83 10.79 -43.31
N SER A 359 -25.91 11.58 -42.23
CA SER A 359 -27.07 12.41 -41.88
C SER A 359 -27.32 13.60 -42.82
N LYS A 360 -26.30 13.97 -43.61
CA LYS A 360 -26.30 15.12 -44.54
C LYS A 360 -26.56 14.71 -46.00
N LEU A 361 -26.84 13.43 -46.27
CA LEU A 361 -27.22 12.94 -47.60
C LEU A 361 -28.64 13.40 -47.96
N ASP A 362 -28.97 13.47 -49.26
CA ASP A 362 -30.28 13.96 -49.74
C ASP A 362 -31.47 13.11 -49.26
N SER A 363 -31.23 11.86 -48.84
CA SER A 363 -32.24 10.96 -48.28
C SER A 363 -31.63 9.99 -47.27
N PRO A 364 -31.32 10.44 -46.03
CA PRO A 364 -30.72 9.60 -45.00
C PRO A 364 -31.71 8.53 -44.54
N HIS A 365 -31.23 7.30 -44.34
CA HIS A 365 -32.05 6.22 -43.82
C HIS A 365 -32.46 6.50 -42.36
N LEU A 366 -33.66 6.10 -41.93
CA LEU A 366 -34.18 6.37 -40.57
C LEU A 366 -33.21 5.95 -39.45
N ASN A 367 -32.57 4.79 -39.60
CA ASN A 367 -31.58 4.27 -38.66
C ASN A 367 -30.38 5.23 -38.43
N VAL A 368 -30.05 6.11 -39.37
CA VAL A 368 -29.01 7.14 -39.16
C VAL A 368 -29.42 8.07 -38.02
N TYR A 369 -30.69 8.46 -37.95
CA TYR A 369 -31.23 9.29 -36.87
C TYR A 369 -31.36 8.52 -35.54
N GLU A 370 -31.67 7.22 -35.59
CA GLU A 370 -31.69 6.36 -34.40
C GLU A 370 -30.30 6.21 -33.80
N VAL A 371 -29.27 6.03 -34.63
CA VAL A 371 -27.87 5.94 -34.20
C VAL A 371 -27.36 7.30 -33.70
N LEU A 372 -27.69 8.42 -34.34
CA LEU A 372 -27.39 9.76 -33.81
C LEU A 372 -27.99 9.99 -32.43
N LYS A 373 -29.23 9.53 -32.22
CA LYS A 373 -29.88 9.58 -30.91
C LYS A 373 -29.12 8.73 -29.88
N MET A 374 -28.74 7.50 -30.22
CA MET A 374 -27.94 6.64 -29.34
C MET A 374 -26.56 7.24 -29.02
N ILE A 375 -25.88 7.84 -30.00
CA ILE A 375 -24.60 8.56 -29.82
C ILE A 375 -24.77 9.70 -28.82
N LYS A 376 -25.90 10.41 -28.87
CA LYS A 376 -26.19 11.52 -27.96
C LYS A 376 -26.58 11.06 -26.55
N ASP A 377 -27.45 10.06 -26.44
CA ASP A 377 -28.11 9.70 -25.18
C ASP A 377 -27.25 8.72 -24.34
N ARG A 378 -26.57 7.76 -24.98
CA ARG A 378 -25.85 6.68 -24.29
C ARG A 378 -24.69 7.18 -23.40
N PRO A 379 -23.86 8.16 -23.80
CA PRO A 379 -22.82 8.69 -22.92
C PRO A 379 -23.40 9.30 -21.63
N ALA A 380 -24.46 10.08 -21.74
CA ALA A 380 -25.11 10.71 -20.58
C ALA A 380 -25.75 9.67 -19.65
N ASP A 381 -26.40 8.64 -20.21
CA ASP A 381 -26.96 7.54 -19.44
C ASP A 381 -25.88 6.74 -18.71
N GLU A 382 -24.74 6.48 -19.36
CA GLU A 382 -23.62 5.75 -18.78
C GLU A 382 -22.92 6.56 -17.70
N GLU A 383 -22.69 7.85 -17.93
CA GLU A 383 -22.13 8.77 -16.93
C GLU A 383 -23.03 8.86 -15.69
N LYS A 384 -24.36 8.91 -15.88
CA LYS A 384 -25.30 8.88 -14.76
C LYS A 384 -25.17 7.59 -13.97
N LYS A 385 -25.21 6.42 -14.63
CA LYS A 385 -25.05 5.13 -13.96
C LYS A 385 -23.70 5.02 -13.24
N TRP A 386 -22.62 5.51 -13.85
CA TRP A 386 -21.30 5.57 -13.23
C TRP A 386 -21.30 6.39 -11.93
N LYS A 387 -21.96 7.55 -11.92
CA LYS A 387 -22.12 8.38 -10.71
C LYS A 387 -22.98 7.70 -9.65
N ASP A 388 -24.08 7.07 -10.04
CA ASP A 388 -24.95 6.32 -9.13
C ASP A 388 -24.19 5.13 -8.50
N THR A 389 -23.39 4.40 -9.31
CA THR A 389 -22.50 3.33 -8.84
C THR A 389 -21.42 3.87 -7.89
N LEU A 390 -20.82 5.03 -8.19
CA LEU A 390 -19.83 5.65 -7.30
C LEU A 390 -20.44 5.96 -5.92
N LEU A 391 -21.68 6.48 -5.89
CA LEU A 391 -22.36 6.81 -4.65
C LEU A 391 -22.66 5.55 -3.82
N LEU A 392 -23.16 4.50 -4.47
CA LEU A 392 -23.35 3.19 -3.87
C LEU A 392 -22.04 2.64 -3.28
N PHE A 393 -20.96 2.68 -4.05
CA PHE A 393 -19.65 2.18 -3.61
C PHE A 393 -19.07 2.97 -2.46
N LYS A 394 -19.25 4.30 -2.41
CA LYS A 394 -18.86 5.10 -1.24
C LYS A 394 -19.62 4.71 0.03
N SER A 395 -20.92 4.44 -0.07
CA SER A 395 -21.71 3.95 1.06
C SER A 395 -21.20 2.59 1.54
N LYS A 396 -20.99 1.63 0.63
CA LYS A 396 -20.40 0.32 0.96
C LYS A 396 -19.01 0.43 1.59
N GLN A 397 -18.13 1.25 1.01
CA GLN A 397 -16.78 1.50 1.52
C GLN A 397 -16.84 2.02 2.96
N SER A 398 -17.78 2.92 3.28
CA SER A 398 -18.00 3.41 4.64
C SER A 398 -18.41 2.29 5.61
N HIS A 399 -19.31 1.39 5.20
CA HIS A 399 -19.68 0.24 6.02
C HIS A 399 -18.51 -0.72 6.22
N ILE A 400 -17.71 -0.97 5.17
CA ILE A 400 -16.52 -1.83 5.26
C ILE A 400 -15.49 -1.23 6.22
N ARG A 401 -15.21 0.07 6.15
CA ARG A 401 -14.29 0.74 7.09
C ARG A 401 -14.76 0.66 8.53
N THR A 402 -16.07 0.83 8.75
CA THR A 402 -16.66 0.69 10.09
C THR A 402 -16.56 -0.76 10.58
N TYR A 403 -16.89 -1.73 9.72
CA TYR A 403 -16.71 -3.15 9.97
C TYR A 403 -15.26 -3.47 10.36
N THR A 404 -14.27 -2.98 9.62
CA THR A 404 -12.85 -3.23 9.89
C THR A 404 -12.44 -2.68 11.24
N THR A 405 -12.84 -1.45 11.57
CA THR A 405 -12.55 -0.85 12.88
C THR A 405 -13.14 -1.67 14.02
N HIS A 406 -14.39 -2.12 13.89
CA HIS A 406 -15.04 -2.97 14.89
C HIS A 406 -14.49 -4.41 14.94
N TYR A 407 -13.86 -4.87 13.86
CA TYR A 407 -13.23 -6.20 13.78
C TYR A 407 -11.97 -6.26 14.64
N TYR A 408 -11.17 -5.20 14.67
CA TYR A 408 -9.93 -5.15 15.48
C TYR A 408 -10.09 -4.51 16.85
N ASN A 409 -11.15 -3.74 17.10
CA ASN A 409 -11.42 -3.20 18.43
C ASN A 409 -11.99 -4.28 19.38
N ALA A 410 -11.23 -4.65 20.40
CA ALA A 410 -11.61 -5.68 21.37
C ALA A 410 -12.95 -5.36 22.06
N SER A 411 -13.94 -6.22 21.87
CA SER A 411 -15.25 -6.13 22.53
C SER A 411 -16.02 -7.43 22.36
N SER A 412 -16.70 -7.88 23.41
CA SER A 412 -17.53 -9.09 23.39
C SER A 412 -19.00 -8.68 23.54
N PRO A 413 -19.71 -8.39 22.43
CA PRO A 413 -21.05 -7.86 22.53
C PRO A 413 -22.05 -8.91 23.02
N GLN A 414 -22.93 -8.51 23.94
CA GLN A 414 -24.10 -9.33 24.29
C GLN A 414 -25.16 -9.17 23.21
N ILE A 415 -25.28 -10.16 22.33
CA ILE A 415 -26.18 -10.11 21.16
C ILE A 415 -27.44 -10.93 21.35
N GLU A 416 -27.42 -11.96 22.21
CA GLU A 416 -28.59 -12.80 22.43
C GLU A 416 -29.81 -12.00 22.93
N GLY A 417 -30.99 -12.43 22.49
CA GLY A 417 -32.28 -11.90 22.95
C GLY A 417 -33.12 -11.30 21.84
N LYS A 418 -34.06 -10.44 22.24
CA LYS A 418 -35.03 -9.82 21.35
C LYS A 418 -34.46 -8.58 20.68
N TRP A 419 -34.68 -8.48 19.38
CA TRP A 419 -34.35 -7.39 18.48
C TRP A 419 -35.55 -7.05 17.61
N PHE A 420 -35.51 -5.92 16.93
CA PHE A 420 -36.57 -5.45 16.05
C PHE A 420 -35.98 -5.00 14.72
N LEU A 421 -36.64 -5.41 13.63
CA LEU A 421 -36.41 -4.83 12.30
C LEU A 421 -37.07 -3.45 12.19
N GLU A 422 -36.75 -2.69 11.16
CA GLU A 422 -37.31 -1.35 10.90
C GLU A 422 -38.85 -1.33 10.81
N ASN A 423 -39.47 -2.45 10.43
CA ASN A 423 -40.92 -2.62 10.36
C ASN A 423 -41.53 -3.13 11.69
N ASP A 424 -40.82 -3.01 12.81
CA ASP A 424 -41.18 -3.48 14.15
C ASP A 424 -41.41 -5.00 14.28
N VAL A 425 -40.99 -5.79 13.29
CA VAL A 425 -41.00 -7.26 13.39
C VAL A 425 -39.96 -7.70 14.40
N ALA A 426 -40.41 -8.43 15.44
CA ALA A 426 -39.54 -8.95 16.47
C ALA A 426 -38.73 -10.15 15.96
N VAL A 427 -37.41 -10.06 16.11
CA VAL A 427 -36.45 -11.12 15.77
C VAL A 427 -35.77 -11.57 17.06
N VAL A 428 -35.71 -12.88 17.30
CA VAL A 428 -35.01 -13.43 18.46
C VAL A 428 -33.70 -14.04 17.98
N ILE A 429 -32.58 -13.44 18.39
CA ILE A 429 -31.25 -13.96 18.12
C ILE A 429 -30.89 -14.92 19.25
N LYS A 430 -30.52 -16.15 18.89
CA LYS A 430 -30.06 -17.19 19.80
C LYS A 430 -28.61 -17.54 19.50
N GLN A 431 -27.86 -17.88 20.55
CA GLN A 431 -26.48 -18.34 20.42
C GLN A 431 -26.41 -19.85 20.64
N GLU A 432 -25.73 -20.55 19.73
CA GLU A 432 -25.39 -21.96 19.84
C GLU A 432 -23.87 -22.09 19.64
N ASN A 433 -23.13 -22.33 20.72
CA ASN A 433 -21.65 -22.22 20.76
C ASN A 433 -21.17 -20.82 20.34
N ASN A 434 -20.50 -20.68 19.19
CA ASN A 434 -20.02 -19.42 18.63
C ASN A 434 -20.85 -18.93 17.43
N ILE A 435 -21.98 -19.60 17.14
CA ILE A 435 -22.83 -19.29 16.00
C ILE A 435 -24.13 -18.66 16.51
N PHE A 436 -24.47 -17.51 15.92
CA PHE A 436 -25.71 -16.79 16.18
C PHE A 436 -26.72 -17.12 15.08
N LYS A 437 -27.96 -17.37 15.48
CA LYS A 437 -29.05 -17.69 14.57
C LYS A 437 -30.28 -16.87 14.90
N ALA A 438 -30.99 -16.45 13.87
CA ALA A 438 -32.29 -15.82 13.99
C ALA A 438 -33.20 -16.29 12.87
N VAL A 439 -34.49 -16.45 13.16
CA VAL A 439 -35.51 -16.84 12.19
C VAL A 439 -36.76 -16.02 12.44
N TRP A 440 -37.38 -15.51 11.37
CA TRP A 440 -38.64 -14.79 11.42
C TRP A 440 -39.42 -14.99 10.12
N GLU A 441 -40.69 -14.61 10.13
CA GLU A 441 -41.54 -14.61 8.94
C GLU A 441 -41.66 -13.19 8.40
N GLU A 442 -41.48 -13.03 7.10
CA GLU A 442 -41.72 -11.77 6.40
C GLU A 442 -43.06 -11.89 5.63
N GLY A 443 -44.10 -11.25 6.17
CA GLY A 443 -45.46 -11.42 5.66
C GLY A 443 -46.02 -12.82 5.91
N LYS A 444 -46.77 -13.38 4.94
CA LYS A 444 -47.31 -14.75 4.99
C LYS A 444 -46.64 -15.69 3.99
N THR A 445 -45.63 -15.19 3.27
CA THR A 445 -45.09 -15.84 2.08
C THR A 445 -43.71 -16.39 2.32
N ASP A 446 -42.88 -15.72 3.11
CA ASP A 446 -41.44 -16.01 3.18
C ASP A 446 -40.95 -16.19 4.62
N GLN A 447 -40.11 -17.19 4.82
CA GLN A 447 -39.33 -17.42 6.02
C GLN A 447 -37.92 -16.88 5.80
N CYS A 448 -37.48 -16.03 6.72
CA CYS A 448 -36.15 -15.45 6.71
C CYS A 448 -35.30 -16.07 7.81
N SER A 449 -34.01 -16.26 7.54
CA SER A 449 -33.06 -16.74 8.55
C SER A 449 -31.70 -16.07 8.43
N LEU A 450 -31.06 -15.85 9.58
CA LEU A 450 -29.69 -15.39 9.71
C LEU A 450 -28.86 -16.45 10.40
N THR A 451 -27.65 -16.68 9.92
CA THR A 451 -26.63 -17.50 10.60
C THR A 451 -25.30 -16.79 10.47
N PHE A 452 -24.65 -16.46 11.60
CA PHE A 452 -23.45 -15.63 11.60
C PHE A 452 -22.56 -15.86 12.83
N THR A 453 -21.34 -15.36 12.75
CA THR A 453 -20.36 -15.40 13.85
C THR A 453 -19.84 -13.99 14.12
N PHE A 454 -19.38 -13.72 15.34
CA PHE A 454 -18.73 -12.47 15.69
C PHE A 454 -17.21 -12.63 15.79
N THR A 455 -16.52 -11.61 15.31
CA THR A 455 -15.15 -11.31 15.67
C THR A 455 -15.16 -9.91 16.28
N ASN A 456 -14.89 -9.85 17.58
CA ASN A 456 -15.10 -8.66 18.38
C ASN A 456 -16.51 -8.07 18.19
N SER A 457 -16.64 -6.82 17.73
CA SER A 457 -17.91 -6.15 17.46
C SER A 457 -18.37 -6.21 16.01
N SER A 458 -17.69 -6.99 15.18
CA SER A 458 -18.06 -7.24 13.79
C SER A 458 -18.56 -8.66 13.59
N CYS A 459 -19.40 -8.88 12.60
CA CYS A 459 -19.94 -10.19 12.28
C CYS A 459 -19.99 -10.45 10.78
N ALA A 460 -19.94 -11.74 10.43
CA ALA A 460 -20.10 -12.20 9.06
C ALA A 460 -20.96 -13.46 9.05
N GLY A 461 -21.75 -13.63 8.00
CA GLY A 461 -22.63 -14.77 7.88
C GLY A 461 -23.52 -14.77 6.65
N THR A 462 -24.57 -15.58 6.71
CA THR A 462 -25.51 -15.76 5.60
C THR A 462 -26.92 -15.38 6.02
N PHE A 463 -27.58 -14.60 5.17
CA PHE A 463 -29.01 -14.37 5.18
C PHE A 463 -29.67 -15.28 4.16
N LYS A 464 -30.79 -15.92 4.53
CA LYS A 464 -31.59 -16.75 3.62
C LYS A 464 -33.05 -16.32 3.66
N LYS A 465 -33.66 -16.26 2.48
CA LYS A 465 -35.10 -16.01 2.31
C LYS A 465 -35.71 -17.13 1.48
N GLU A 466 -36.61 -17.89 2.08
CA GLU A 466 -37.26 -19.06 1.49
C GLU A 466 -38.78 -18.95 1.56
N PRO A 467 -39.52 -19.29 0.50
CA PRO A 467 -40.97 -19.24 0.56
C PRO A 467 -41.55 -20.34 1.47
N ILE A 468 -42.44 -19.96 2.39
CA ILE A 468 -43.11 -20.84 3.38
C ILE A 468 -43.92 -21.95 2.70
N SER A 469 -44.53 -21.64 1.56
CA SER A 469 -45.25 -22.60 0.73
C SER A 469 -44.86 -22.44 -0.72
N SER A 470 -43.98 -23.31 -1.21
CA SER A 470 -43.65 -23.39 -2.63
C SER A 470 -43.33 -24.81 -3.05
N PRO A 471 -43.61 -25.17 -4.32
CA PRO A 471 -43.17 -26.44 -4.88
C PRO A 471 -41.64 -26.53 -4.89
N SER A 472 -41.12 -27.75 -4.84
CA SER A 472 -39.69 -28.09 -4.63
C SER A 472 -38.68 -27.53 -5.64
N TRP A 473 -39.14 -26.84 -6.69
CA TRP A 473 -38.31 -26.22 -7.72
C TRP A 473 -38.13 -24.71 -7.54
N VAL A 474 -38.86 -24.06 -6.62
CA VAL A 474 -38.62 -22.66 -6.25
C VAL A 474 -37.52 -22.63 -5.19
N SER A 475 -36.34 -22.16 -5.56
CA SER A 475 -35.22 -21.96 -4.63
C SER A 475 -35.32 -20.61 -3.94
N GLY A 476 -35.13 -20.58 -2.62
CA GLY A 476 -34.91 -19.32 -1.90
C GLY A 476 -33.60 -18.62 -2.29
N SER A 477 -33.42 -17.38 -1.84
CA SER A 477 -32.15 -16.67 -1.99
C SER A 477 -31.26 -16.89 -0.76
N THR A 478 -29.94 -16.89 -0.99
CA THR A 478 -28.93 -16.86 0.07
C THR A 478 -27.93 -15.76 -0.27
N THR A 479 -27.74 -14.84 0.67
CA THR A 479 -26.85 -13.68 0.55
C THR A 479 -25.81 -13.75 1.67
N GLU A 480 -24.54 -13.52 1.34
CA GLU A 480 -23.47 -13.33 2.32
C GLU A 480 -23.46 -11.88 2.78
N PHE A 481 -23.35 -11.67 4.08
CA PHE A 481 -23.33 -10.34 4.68
C PHE A 481 -22.14 -10.18 5.61
N LEU A 482 -21.72 -8.92 5.73
CA LEU A 482 -20.90 -8.41 6.80
C LEU A 482 -21.76 -7.52 7.70
N GLY A 483 -21.28 -7.24 8.90
CA GLY A 483 -21.99 -6.35 9.78
C GLY A 483 -21.23 -6.00 11.04
N TYR A 484 -21.74 -5.04 11.78
CA TYR A 484 -21.13 -4.56 13.01
C TYR A 484 -22.18 -4.08 13.99
N LEU A 485 -21.83 -4.13 15.27
CA LEU A 485 -22.65 -3.59 16.35
C LEU A 485 -22.22 -2.14 16.64
N ALA A 486 -23.15 -1.20 16.45
CA ALA A 486 -22.98 0.20 16.83
C ALA A 486 -24.20 0.69 17.61
N ASN A 487 -24.00 1.27 18.80
CA ASN A 487 -25.06 1.91 19.60
C ASN A 487 -26.33 1.04 19.78
N ASN A 488 -26.18 -0.21 20.21
CA ASN A 488 -27.28 -1.19 20.34
C ASN A 488 -28.06 -1.50 19.05
N SER A 489 -27.45 -1.20 17.90
CA SER A 489 -27.96 -1.54 16.57
C SER A 489 -26.99 -2.48 15.88
N LEU A 490 -27.48 -3.60 15.38
CA LEU A 490 -26.73 -4.54 14.56
C LEU A 490 -27.03 -4.20 13.10
N ILE A 491 -26.03 -3.65 12.42
CA ILE A 491 -26.12 -3.20 11.03
C ILE A 491 -25.47 -4.28 10.16
N LEU A 492 -26.22 -4.81 9.21
CA LEU A 492 -25.81 -5.92 8.35
C LEU A 492 -25.95 -5.48 6.89
N PHE A 493 -24.94 -5.73 6.07
CA PHE A 493 -24.88 -5.28 4.67
C PHE A 493 -24.26 -6.36 3.78
N SER A 494 -24.70 -6.44 2.53
CA SER A 494 -24.17 -7.45 1.59
C SER A 494 -22.67 -7.25 1.32
N GLU A 495 -21.94 -8.36 1.37
CA GLU A 495 -20.49 -8.40 1.06
C GLU A 495 -20.20 -8.18 -0.43
N LYS A 496 -21.18 -8.46 -1.30
CA LYS A 496 -21.00 -8.38 -2.76
C LYS A 496 -21.21 -6.96 -3.25
N ASP A 497 -20.34 -6.49 -4.12
CA ASP A 497 -20.43 -5.14 -4.70
C ASP A 497 -21.70 -4.90 -5.52
N SER A 498 -22.23 -5.96 -6.14
CA SER A 498 -23.43 -5.90 -7.00
C SER A 498 -24.75 -5.79 -6.24
N GLU A 499 -24.76 -5.96 -4.92
CA GLU A 499 -25.97 -6.05 -4.10
C GLU A 499 -25.99 -4.89 -3.09
N ASN A 500 -27.12 -4.20 -2.93
CA ASN A 500 -27.25 -3.07 -1.98
C ASN A 500 -28.18 -3.39 -0.81
N GLU A 501 -28.22 -4.66 -0.40
CA GLU A 501 -29.05 -5.08 0.73
C GLU A 501 -28.37 -4.65 2.03
N GLU A 502 -29.09 -3.85 2.81
CA GLU A 502 -28.74 -3.46 4.17
C GLU A 502 -29.96 -3.72 5.06
N PHE A 503 -29.71 -4.16 6.29
CA PHE A 503 -30.75 -4.35 7.28
C PHE A 503 -30.22 -4.02 8.67
N VAL A 504 -31.06 -3.33 9.45
CA VAL A 504 -30.74 -2.88 10.80
C VAL A 504 -31.65 -3.58 11.79
N LEU A 505 -31.03 -4.15 12.81
CA LEU A 505 -31.71 -4.73 13.97
C LEU A 505 -31.44 -3.85 15.19
N THR A 506 -32.49 -3.44 15.91
CA THR A 506 -32.36 -2.60 17.12
C THR A 506 -32.89 -3.31 18.37
N ARG A 507 -32.39 -2.92 19.56
CA ARG A 507 -32.91 -3.43 20.85
C ARG A 507 -34.28 -2.84 21.23
N SER A 508 -34.64 -1.67 20.70
CA SER A 508 -35.91 -0.98 20.95
C SER A 508 -36.66 -0.76 19.63
N GLY A 509 -37.91 -1.24 19.55
CA GLY A 509 -38.80 -0.92 18.41
C GLY A 509 -39.02 0.59 18.29
N HIS A 510 -39.34 1.07 17.09
CA HIS A 510 -39.46 2.50 16.78
C HIS A 510 -40.61 3.22 17.54
N GLY A 511 -41.38 2.49 18.36
CA GLY A 511 -42.46 3.02 19.19
C GLY A 511 -42.12 3.45 20.63
N ASN A 512 -40.86 3.44 21.07
CA ASN A 512 -40.46 3.86 22.43
C ASN A 512 -39.25 4.82 22.42
N ALA A 513 -39.29 5.87 21.61
CA ALA A 513 -38.42 7.04 21.74
C ALA A 513 -39.13 8.16 22.50
#